data_AF-A0A0R3WKT6-F1
#
_entry.id   AF-A0A0R3WKT6-F1
#
_cell.length_a   1.000
_cell.length_b   1.000
_cell.length_c   1.000
_cell.angle_alpha   90.00
_cell.angle_beta   90.00
_cell.angle_gamma   90.00
#
_symmetry.space_group_name_H-M   'P 1'
#
loop_
_entity.id
_entity.type
_entity.pdbx_description
1 polymer ?
#
loop_
_entity_poly.entity_id
_entity_poly.type
_entity_poly.pdbx_seq_one_letter_code
_entity_poly.pdbx_strand_id
1 'polypeptide(L)'
;MVTEPALSQMLVDLAECDKFARSNPVPGIDKSILLLIFSELRQLLELVRNSDWSVFFATYGKSSGNPYERVAPAAAIALLECIREAEKRRHNTPTFLLVGSSKRPERERRRRLDDILRQLKDLQSAPAASRRF
;
A
#
# COMPACT_ATOMS: atom_id res chain seq x y z
N MET A 1 11.71 -9.44 -2.41
CA MET A 1 10.59 -9.17 -3.33
C MET A 1 9.38 -8.89 -2.46
N VAL A 2 8.59 -7.86 -2.73
CA VAL A 2 7.20 -7.87 -2.26
C VAL A 2 6.40 -8.51 -3.39
N THR A 3 6.38 -9.85 -3.41
CA THR A 3 5.56 -10.59 -4.36
C THR A 3 4.11 -10.58 -3.88
N GLU A 4 3.16 -10.82 -4.77
CA GLU A 4 1.76 -11.02 -4.38
C GLU A 4 1.58 -12.12 -3.31
N PRO A 5 2.29 -13.26 -3.37
CA PRO A 5 2.37 -14.20 -2.25
C PRO A 5 2.90 -13.61 -0.95
N ALA A 6 3.93 -12.76 -1.00
CA ALA A 6 4.47 -12.11 0.19
C ALA A 6 3.47 -11.13 0.82
N LEU A 7 2.78 -10.32 0.00
CA LEU A 7 1.71 -9.43 0.49
C LEU A 7 0.54 -10.22 1.09
N SER A 8 0.15 -11.32 0.45
CA SER A 8 -0.90 -12.20 0.95
C SER A 8 -0.50 -12.81 2.29
N GLN A 9 0.75 -13.25 2.44
CA GLN A 9 1.25 -13.79 3.72
C GLN A 9 1.27 -12.71 4.80
N MET A 10 1.74 -11.50 4.51
CA MET A 10 1.71 -10.39 5.47
C MET A 10 0.28 -10.08 5.96
N LEU A 11 -0.73 -10.21 5.10
CA LEU A 11 -2.13 -10.04 5.49
C LEU A 11 -2.63 -11.16 6.42
N VAL A 12 -2.16 -12.39 6.22
CA VAL A 12 -2.41 -13.50 7.14
C VAL A 12 -1.75 -13.22 8.50
N ASP A 13 -0.49 -12.80 8.50
CA ASP A 13 0.26 -12.49 9.72
C ASP A 13 -0.41 -11.34 10.49
N LEU A 14 -0.90 -10.30 9.80
CA LEU A 14 -1.68 -9.22 10.40
C LEU A 14 -3.00 -9.70 11.02
N ALA A 15 -3.67 -10.68 10.41
CA ALA A 15 -4.88 -11.26 10.98
C ALA A 15 -4.58 -11.99 12.30
N GLU A 16 -3.43 -12.67 12.41
CA GLU A 16 -2.97 -13.25 13.68
C GLU A 16 -2.59 -12.18 14.70
N CYS A 17 -1.97 -11.08 14.27
CA CYS A 17 -1.70 -9.94 15.15
C CYS A 17 -2.99 -9.30 15.70
N ASP A 18 -4.05 -9.19 14.91
CA ASP A 18 -5.37 -8.71 15.35
C ASP A 18 -5.97 -9.65 16.40
N LYS A 19 -5.94 -10.97 16.15
CA LYS A 19 -6.37 -11.99 17.13
C LYS A 19 -5.58 -11.89 18.43
N PHE A 20 -4.27 -11.70 18.34
CA PHE A 20 -3.40 -11.50 19.49
C PHE A 20 -3.81 -10.23 20.26
N ALA A 21 -3.98 -9.07 19.62
CA ALA A 21 -4.41 -7.85 20.31
C ALA A 21 -5.75 -8.02 21.05
N ARG A 22 -6.69 -8.80 20.49
CA ARG A 22 -7.99 -9.08 21.12
C ARG A 22 -7.91 -9.95 22.36
N SER A 23 -6.87 -10.78 22.51
CA SER A 23 -6.70 -11.62 23.71
C SER A 23 -6.24 -10.84 24.95
N ASN A 24 -6.05 -9.52 24.81
CA ASN A 24 -5.52 -8.63 25.84
C ASN A 24 -4.17 -9.07 26.44
N PRO A 25 -3.16 -9.39 25.60
CA PRO A 25 -1.95 -10.07 26.04
C PRO A 25 -0.91 -9.14 26.66
N VAL A 26 -0.99 -7.83 26.44
CA VAL A 26 -0.02 -6.86 26.95
C VAL A 26 -0.66 -5.97 28.03
N PRO A 27 -0.34 -6.18 29.32
CA PRO A 27 -0.84 -5.33 30.40
C PRO A 27 -0.40 -3.87 30.23
N GLY A 28 -1.31 -2.95 30.53
CA GLY A 28 -1.02 -1.51 30.49
C GLY A 28 -1.02 -0.88 29.09
N ILE A 29 -1.23 -1.65 28.02
CA ILE A 29 -1.43 -1.11 26.67
C ILE A 29 -2.92 -1.09 26.35
N ASP A 30 -3.39 0.03 25.81
CA ASP A 30 -4.75 0.11 25.28
C ASP A 30 -4.86 -0.73 24.00
N LYS A 31 -5.61 -1.84 24.09
CA LYS A 31 -5.92 -2.72 22.96
C LYS A 31 -6.54 -1.98 21.78
N SER A 32 -7.26 -0.88 22.03
CA SER A 32 -7.89 -0.09 20.96
C SER A 32 -6.85 0.50 20.01
N ILE A 33 -5.70 0.92 20.54
CA ILE A 33 -4.57 1.47 19.78
C ILE A 33 -3.94 0.38 18.92
N LEU A 34 -3.71 -0.82 19.47
CA LEU A 34 -3.14 -1.94 18.71
C LEU A 34 -4.04 -2.36 17.55
N LEU A 35 -5.36 -2.47 17.80
CA LEU A 35 -6.34 -2.82 16.77
C LEU A 35 -6.43 -1.74 15.68
N LEU A 36 -6.31 -0.47 16.06
CA LEU A 36 -6.28 0.65 15.12
C LEU A 36 -5.06 0.54 14.19
N ILE A 37 -3.87 0.32 14.76
CA ILE A 37 -2.62 0.16 14.00
C ILE A 37 -2.72 -1.02 13.03
N PHE A 38 -3.20 -2.18 13.49
CA PHE A 38 -3.35 -3.34 12.60
C PHE A 38 -4.39 -3.11 11.50
N SER A 39 -5.47 -2.39 11.80
CA SER A 39 -6.44 -1.99 10.78
C SER A 39 -5.83 -1.04 9.73
N GLU A 40 -5.00 -0.08 10.15
CA GLU A 40 -4.27 0.83 9.24
C GLU A 40 -3.35 0.06 8.30
N LEU A 41 -2.53 -0.84 8.86
CA LEU A 41 -1.62 -1.67 8.08
C LEU A 41 -2.37 -2.58 7.11
N ARG A 42 -3.47 -3.20 7.57
CA ARG A 42 -4.29 -4.07 6.73
C ARG A 42 -4.89 -3.32 5.55
N GLN A 43 -5.51 -2.16 5.77
CA GLN A 43 -6.08 -1.35 4.69
C GLN A 43 -5.00 -0.93 3.67
N LEU A 44 -3.80 -0.55 4.15
CA LEU A 44 -2.68 -0.20 3.28
C LEU A 44 -2.26 -1.39 2.40
N LEU A 45 -2.06 -2.57 3.00
CA LEU A 45 -1.65 -3.76 2.26
C LEU A 45 -2.75 -4.24 1.30
N GLU A 46 -4.02 -4.18 1.69
CA GLU A 46 -5.17 -4.50 0.82
C GLU A 46 -5.24 -3.57 -0.39
N LEU A 47 -5.04 -2.26 -0.20
CA LEU A 47 -5.00 -1.28 -1.29
C LEU A 47 -3.90 -1.63 -2.30
N VAL A 48 -2.68 -1.88 -1.82
CA VAL A 48 -1.54 -2.20 -2.68
C VAL A 48 -1.71 -3.55 -3.38
N ARG A 49 -2.18 -4.58 -2.67
CA ARG A 49 -2.40 -5.93 -3.23
C ARG A 49 -3.47 -5.90 -4.32
N ASN A 50 -4.62 -5.29 -4.04
CA ASN A 50 -5.75 -5.27 -4.98
C ASN A 50 -5.55 -4.24 -6.10
N SER A 51 -4.64 -3.29 -5.93
CA SER A 51 -4.41 -2.17 -6.85
C SER A 51 -5.64 -1.27 -7.04
N ASP A 52 -6.44 -1.09 -5.99
CA ASP A 52 -7.71 -0.33 -5.98
C ASP A 52 -7.49 1.20 -5.91
N TRP A 53 -6.47 1.71 -6.60
CA TRP A 53 -6.05 3.12 -6.55
C TRP A 53 -7.12 4.08 -7.06
N SER A 54 -7.90 3.68 -8.07
CA SER A 54 -9.03 4.48 -8.57
C SER A 54 -10.10 4.69 -7.50
N VAL A 55 -10.41 3.64 -6.73
CA VAL A 55 -11.34 3.70 -5.59
C VAL A 55 -10.75 4.62 -4.53
N PHE A 56 -9.49 4.38 -4.13
CA PHE A 56 -8.82 5.19 -3.12
C PHE A 56 -8.85 6.68 -3.44
N PHE A 57 -8.48 7.10 -4.65
CA PHE A 57 -8.51 8.51 -5.03
C PHE A 57 -9.93 9.08 -5.09
N ALA A 58 -10.91 8.30 -5.55
CA ALA A 58 -12.30 8.74 -5.64
C ALA A 58 -13.00 8.84 -4.27
N THR A 59 -12.55 8.09 -3.27
CA THR A 59 -13.14 8.06 -1.92
C THR A 59 -12.30 8.77 -0.87
N TYR A 60 -11.10 9.23 -1.21
CA TYR A 60 -10.21 9.91 -0.27
C TYR A 60 -10.88 11.14 0.36
N GLY A 61 -10.82 11.23 1.69
CA GLY A 61 -11.41 12.33 2.46
C GLY A 61 -12.93 12.24 2.67
N LYS A 62 -13.63 11.25 2.10
CA LYS A 62 -15.07 11.04 2.33
C LYS A 62 -15.30 10.35 3.69
N SER A 63 -16.32 10.81 4.41
CA SER A 63 -16.69 10.34 5.76
C SER A 63 -17.47 9.02 5.77
N SER A 64 -17.96 8.55 4.63
CA SER A 64 -18.72 7.29 4.51
C SER A 64 -18.39 6.58 3.20
N GLY A 65 -18.35 5.25 3.24
CA GLY A 65 -18.13 4.40 2.06
C GLY A 65 -16.69 4.33 1.55
N ASN A 66 -15.70 4.79 2.33
CA ASN A 66 -14.28 4.68 1.97
C ASN A 66 -13.64 3.42 2.61
N PRO A 67 -13.35 2.36 1.82
CA PRO A 67 -12.73 1.14 2.37
C PRO A 67 -11.28 1.36 2.85
N TYR A 68 -10.66 2.48 2.47
CA TYR A 68 -9.28 2.84 2.77
C TYR A 68 -9.19 4.13 3.61
N GLU A 69 -10.19 4.38 4.46
CA GLU A 69 -10.31 5.61 5.27
C GLU A 69 -9.07 5.90 6.12
N ARG A 70 -8.32 4.87 6.53
CA ARG A 70 -7.16 5.01 7.42
C ARG A 70 -5.84 5.03 6.67
N VAL A 71 -5.85 4.87 5.36
CA VAL A 71 -4.61 4.86 4.57
C VAL A 71 -4.08 6.28 4.43
N ALA A 72 -2.98 6.55 5.12
CA ALA A 72 -2.24 7.79 4.95
C ALA A 72 -1.51 7.80 3.59
N PRO A 73 -1.64 8.87 2.77
CA PRO A 73 -0.92 8.98 1.50
C PRO A 73 0.59 8.81 1.64
N ALA A 74 1.17 9.33 2.73
CA ALA A 74 2.59 9.18 3.03
C ALA A 74 3.02 7.71 3.19
N ALA A 75 2.19 6.88 3.84
CA ALA A 75 2.47 5.46 4.02
C ALA A 75 2.37 4.70 2.68
N ALA A 76 1.37 5.03 1.86
CA ALA A 76 1.24 4.48 0.52
C ALA A 76 2.44 4.83 -0.38
N ILE A 77 2.90 6.09 -0.35
CA ILE A 77 4.11 6.53 -1.07
C ILE A 77 5.32 5.70 -0.63
N ALA A 78 5.57 5.60 0.69
CA ALA A 78 6.73 4.88 1.22
C ALA A 78 6.74 3.41 0.79
N LEU A 79 5.60 2.73 0.85
CA LEU A 79 5.48 1.34 0.43
C LEU A 79 5.68 1.16 -1.09
N LEU A 80 5.08 2.01 -1.91
CA LEU A 80 5.25 1.98 -3.36
C LEU A 80 6.69 2.28 -3.79
N GLU A 81 7.37 3.20 -3.12
CA GLU A 81 8.79 3.49 -3.36
C GLU A 81 9.66 2.27 -3.01
N CYS A 82 9.39 1.59 -1.89
CA CYS A 82 10.05 0.33 -1.53
C CYS A 82 9.83 -0.76 -2.59
N ILE A 83 8.59 -0.93 -3.09
CA ILE A 83 8.28 -1.89 -4.17
C ILE A 83 9.05 -1.54 -5.45
N ARG A 84 9.05 -0.26 -5.85
CA ARG A 84 9.77 0.23 -7.04
C ARG A 84 11.27 -0.01 -6.94
N GLU A 85 11.87 0.23 -5.78
CA GLU A 85 13.29 -0.05 -5.55
C GLU A 85 13.62 -1.54 -5.61
N ALA A 86 12.77 -2.38 -5.03
CA ALA A 86 12.91 -3.82 -5.10
C ALA A 86 12.82 -4.34 -6.54
N GLU A 87 11.94 -3.76 -7.37
CA GLU A 87 11.87 -4.07 -8.80
C GLU A 87 13.18 -3.68 -9.51
N LYS A 88 13.68 -2.44 -9.34
CA LYS A 88 14.93 -1.96 -9.97
C LYS A 88 16.13 -2.88 -9.71
N ARG A 89 16.33 -3.35 -8.48
CA ARG A 89 17.44 -4.26 -8.11
C ARG A 89 17.41 -5.57 -8.90
N ARG A 90 16.23 -6.07 -9.27
CA ARG A 90 16.06 -7.33 -10.02
C ARG A 90 16.41 -7.18 -11.51
N HIS A 91 16.24 -6.00 -12.09
CA HIS A 91 16.46 -5.77 -13.53
C HIS A 91 17.93 -5.57 -13.91
N ASN A 92 18.87 -5.73 -12.97
CA ASN A 92 20.31 -5.66 -13.24
C ASN A 92 20.90 -6.97 -13.82
N THR A 93 20.06 -7.95 -14.18
CA THR A 93 20.47 -9.15 -14.91
C THR A 93 20.80 -8.78 -16.37
N PRO A 94 21.95 -9.20 -16.93
CA PRO A 94 22.43 -8.73 -18.23
C PRO A 94 21.44 -9.03 -19.36
N THR A 95 21.06 -7.97 -20.08
CA THR A 95 20.03 -7.93 -21.13
C THR A 95 20.32 -8.81 -22.35
N PHE A 96 21.55 -9.30 -22.51
CA PHE A 96 21.97 -10.17 -23.61
C PHE A 96 21.38 -11.60 -23.54
N LEU A 97 20.96 -12.06 -22.36
CA LEU A 97 20.47 -13.44 -22.17
C LEU A 97 18.94 -13.61 -22.34
N LEU A 98 18.19 -12.52 -22.59
CA LEU A 98 16.72 -12.52 -22.66
C LEU A 98 16.23 -12.05 -24.02
N VAL A 99 16.51 -12.86 -25.06
CA VAL A 99 15.84 -12.75 -26.36
C VAL A 99 14.43 -13.33 -26.21
N GLY A 100 13.40 -12.48 -26.26
CA GLY A 100 11.99 -12.92 -26.34
C GLY A 100 11.08 -12.55 -25.16
N SER A 101 11.59 -12.02 -24.04
CA SER A 101 10.74 -11.54 -22.95
C SER A 101 10.13 -10.18 -23.31
N SER A 102 8.80 -10.09 -23.39
CA SER A 102 8.07 -8.86 -23.74
C SER A 102 8.36 -7.76 -22.70
N LYS A 103 9.15 -6.75 -23.09
CA LYS A 103 9.46 -5.56 -22.27
C LYS A 103 8.26 -4.60 -22.14
N ARG A 104 7.14 -4.85 -22.85
CA ARG A 104 5.94 -3.98 -22.85
C ARG A 104 5.16 -4.00 -21.52
N PRO A 105 4.72 -5.16 -20.98
CA PRO A 105 3.98 -5.21 -19.72
C PRO A 105 4.77 -4.64 -18.54
N GLU A 106 6.08 -4.87 -18.50
CA GLU A 106 6.97 -4.33 -17.47
C GLU A 106 7.06 -2.80 -17.52
N ARG A 107 7.20 -2.23 -18.73
CA ARG A 107 7.22 -0.77 -18.91
C ARG A 107 5.88 -0.13 -18.55
N GLU A 108 4.78 -0.77 -18.90
CA GLU A 108 3.44 -0.27 -18.57
C GLU A 108 3.20 -0.30 -17.05
N ARG A 109 3.59 -1.39 -16.37
CA ARG A 109 3.53 -1.48 -14.90
C ARG A 109 4.32 -0.35 -14.23
N ARG A 110 5.53 -0.06 -14.71
CA ARG A 110 6.34 1.07 -14.19
C ARG A 110 5.66 2.42 -14.38
N ARG A 111 5.11 2.68 -15.57
CA ARG A 111 4.37 3.92 -15.84
C ARG A 111 3.19 4.09 -14.90
N ARG A 112 2.39 3.04 -14.72
CA ARG A 112 1.26 3.05 -13.78
C ARG A 112 1.72 3.38 -12.35
N LEU A 113 2.80 2.75 -11.90
CA LEU A 113 3.36 3.01 -10.56
C LEU A 113 3.83 4.46 -10.41
N ASP A 114 4.52 5.01 -11.41
CA ASP A 114 4.98 6.40 -11.39
C ASP A 114 3.82 7.40 -11.44
N ASP A 115 2.77 7.11 -12.21
CA ASP A 115 1.53 7.93 -12.23
C ASP A 115 0.81 7.93 -10.88
N ILE A 116 0.69 6.77 -10.23
CA ILE A 116 0.10 6.64 -8.89
C ILE A 116 0.94 7.43 -7.87
N LEU A 117 2.27 7.30 -7.90
CA LEU A 117 3.16 8.03 -7.00
C LEU A 117 3.04 9.55 -7.19
N ARG A 118 2.90 10.03 -8.43
CA ARG A 118 2.67 11.45 -8.70
C ARG A 118 1.34 11.91 -8.08
N GLN A 119 0.25 11.20 -8.36
CA GLN A 119 -1.08 11.53 -7.82
C GLN A 119 -1.10 11.51 -6.28
N LEU A 120 -0.40 10.58 -5.63
CA LEU A 120 -0.27 10.54 -4.18
C LEU A 120 0.49 11.75 -3.62
N LYS A 121 1.57 12.19 -4.30
CA LYS A 121 2.35 13.37 -3.90
C LYS A 121 1.56 14.67 -4.09
N ASP A 122 0.78 14.77 -5.17
CA ASP A 122 -0.14 15.88 -5.40
C ASP A 122 -1.22 15.93 -4.30
N LEU A 123 -1.77 14.78 -3.93
CA LEU A 123 -2.76 14.65 -2.86
C LEU A 123 -2.18 14.97 -1.46
N GLN A 124 -0.90 14.66 -1.22
CA GLN A 124 -0.20 15.04 0.01
C GLN A 124 0.08 16.54 0.10
N SER A 125 0.42 17.18 -1.02
CA SER A 125 0.72 18.62 -1.10
C SER A 125 -0.51 19.50 -1.21
N ALA A 126 -1.67 18.94 -1.56
CA ALA A 126 -2.94 19.66 -1.59
C ALA A 126 -3.25 20.28 -0.22
N PRO A 127 -3.57 21.59 -0.16
CA PRO A 127 -3.83 22.29 1.10
C PRO A 127 -5.01 21.66 1.83
N ALA A 128 -4.89 21.54 3.16
CA ALA A 128 -5.88 20.92 4.05
C ALA A 128 -7.29 21.57 4.02
N ALA A 129 -7.47 22.68 3.28
CA ALA A 129 -8.72 23.43 3.17
C ALA A 129 -9.86 22.69 2.44
N SER A 130 -9.56 21.68 1.62
CA SER A 130 -10.61 20.85 0.97
C SER A 130 -11.00 19.61 1.77
N ARG A 131 -10.53 19.45 3.03
CA ARG A 131 -10.77 18.27 3.88
C ARG A 131 -11.90 18.43 4.89
N ARG A 132 -12.70 19.50 4.78
CA ARG A 132 -13.93 19.69 5.55
C ARG A 132 -15.01 20.13 4.60
N PHE A 133 -15.96 19.27 4.31
CA PHE A 133 -17.40 19.43 4.50
C PHE A 133 -18.07 18.08 4.17
#